data_AF-A0A662PLZ2-F1
#
_entry.id   AF-A0A662PLZ2-F1
#
_cell.length_a   1.000
_cell.length_b   1.000
_cell.length_c   1.000
_cell.angle_alpha   90.00
_cell.angle_beta   90.00
_cell.angle_gamma   90.00
#
_symmetry.space_group_name_H-M   'P 1'
#
loop_
_entity.id
_entity.type
_entity.pdbx_description
1 polymer ?
#
loop_
_entity_poly.entity_id
_entity_poly.type
_entity_poly.pdbx_seq_one_letter_code
_entity_poly.pdbx_strand_id
1 'polypeptide(L)'
;MFSGKLSKAEKALERMRKRYKLSEDDGYYRALYGIYYSYVSDDKNSFVFKVWEKFLNGESKRSIERSFKELLKDLYDPPANFIQAWIDFIRMLDKLPTPHKFKKA
;
A
#
# COMPACT_ATOMS: atom_id res chain seq x y z
N MET A 1 13.31 10.72 13.90
CA MET A 1 12.26 10.48 14.92
C MET A 1 11.08 9.67 14.34
N PHE A 2 11.34 8.53 13.66
CA PHE A 2 10.30 7.67 13.03
C PHE A 2 10.32 6.21 13.49
N SER A 3 11.36 5.77 14.21
CA SER A 3 11.49 4.37 14.69
C SER A 3 10.27 3.88 15.48
N GLY A 4 9.65 4.75 16.28
CA GLY A 4 8.48 4.40 17.08
C GLY A 4 7.17 4.21 16.31
N LYS A 5 6.95 4.89 15.16
CA LYS A 5 5.73 4.73 14.35
C LYS A 5 5.82 3.52 13.42
N LEU A 6 7.01 3.26 12.88
CA LEU A 6 7.28 2.10 12.04
C LEU A 6 7.16 0.81 12.85
N SER A 7 7.75 0.78 14.06
CA SER A 7 7.59 -0.32 15.01
C SER A 7 6.11 -0.60 15.37
N LYS A 8 5.24 0.42 15.43
CA LYS A 8 3.81 0.24 15.71
C LYS A 8 3.04 -0.38 14.55
N ALA A 9 3.34 0.02 13.30
CA ALA A 9 2.71 -0.51 12.10
C ALA A 9 3.12 -1.98 11.87
N GLU A 10 4.41 -2.28 12.02
CA GLU A 10 4.93 -3.66 11.94
C GLU A 10 4.32 -4.56 13.02
N LYS A 11 4.29 -4.11 14.28
CA LYS A 11 3.61 -4.83 15.38
C LYS A 11 2.11 -4.99 15.14
N ALA A 12 1.45 -4.06 14.43
CA ALA A 12 0.04 -4.21 14.08
C ALA A 12 -0.16 -5.30 13.01
N LEU A 13 0.70 -5.33 11.99
CA LEU A 13 0.72 -6.38 10.97
C LEU A 13 1.01 -7.75 11.58
N GLU A 14 2.01 -7.86 12.46
CA GLU A 14 2.30 -9.11 13.18
C GLU A 14 1.13 -9.58 14.04
N ARG A 15 0.50 -8.67 14.80
CA ARG A 15 -0.67 -9.01 15.62
C ARG A 15 -1.85 -9.47 14.76
N MET A 16 -2.06 -8.84 13.60
CA MET A 16 -3.09 -9.25 12.64
C MET A 16 -2.82 -10.66 12.11
N ARG A 17 -1.58 -10.92 11.66
CA ARG A 17 -1.13 -12.24 11.21
C ARG A 17 -1.39 -13.31 12.27
N LYS A 18 -1.00 -13.06 13.53
CA LYS A 18 -1.20 -13.99 14.65
C LYS A 18 -2.68 -14.18 15.00
N ARG A 19 -3.47 -13.10 15.08
CA ARG A 19 -4.88 -13.13 15.47
C ARG A 19 -5.73 -13.92 14.48
N TYR A 20 -5.52 -13.68 13.18
CA TYR A 20 -6.33 -14.29 12.13
C TYR A 20 -5.67 -15.53 11.52
N LYS A 21 -4.53 -15.99 12.08
CA LYS A 21 -3.76 -17.15 11.60
C LYS A 21 -3.46 -17.08 10.10
N LEU A 22 -3.15 -15.88 9.61
CA LEU A 22 -2.86 -15.66 8.19
C LEU A 22 -1.56 -16.39 7.84
N SER A 23 -1.62 -17.22 6.80
CA SER A 23 -0.41 -17.83 6.24
C SER A 23 0.45 -16.75 5.60
N GLU A 24 1.72 -17.08 5.33
CA GLU A 24 2.57 -16.18 4.55
C GLU A 24 2.07 -16.00 3.12
N ASP A 25 1.19 -16.88 2.64
CA ASP A 25 0.53 -16.82 1.32
C ASP A 25 -0.77 -16.02 1.32
N ASP A 26 -1.21 -15.47 2.45
CA ASP A 26 -2.40 -14.62 2.47
C ASP A 26 -2.16 -13.35 1.64
N GLY A 27 -2.83 -13.26 0.49
CA GLY A 27 -2.67 -12.18 -0.47
C GLY A 27 -2.96 -10.79 0.11
N TYR A 28 -3.95 -10.66 1.00
CA TYR A 28 -4.28 -9.39 1.64
C TYR A 28 -3.15 -8.94 2.58
N TYR A 29 -2.65 -9.85 3.42
CA TYR A 29 -1.51 -9.60 4.29
C TYR A 29 -0.24 -9.24 3.49
N ARG A 30 0.07 -9.98 2.42
CA ARG A 30 1.21 -9.69 1.53
C ARG A 30 1.13 -8.29 0.95
N ALA A 31 -0.03 -7.88 0.45
CA ALA A 31 -0.23 -6.54 -0.09
C ALA A 31 -0.02 -5.46 0.99
N LEU A 32 -0.60 -5.63 2.18
CA LEU A 32 -0.42 -4.69 3.29
C LEU A 32 1.05 -4.58 3.73
N TYR A 33 1.75 -5.71 3.80
CA TYR A 33 3.17 -5.74 4.14
C TYR A 33 4.01 -5.04 3.06
N GLY A 34 3.73 -5.27 1.77
CA GLY A 34 4.39 -4.58 0.66
C GLY A 34 4.15 -3.06 0.66
N ILE A 35 2.91 -2.64 0.97
CA ILE A 35 2.58 -1.22 1.15
C ILE A 35 3.39 -0.62 2.31
N TYR A 36 3.40 -1.28 3.47
CA TYR A 36 4.21 -0.87 4.62
C TYR A 36 5.69 -0.77 4.27
N TYR A 37 6.24 -1.79 3.60
CA TYR A 37 7.65 -1.82 3.20
C TYR A 37 7.99 -0.63 2.31
N SER A 38 7.12 -0.31 1.34
CA SER A 38 7.31 0.88 0.51
C SER A 38 7.22 2.21 1.30
N TYR A 39 6.55 2.24 2.44
CA TYR A 39 6.48 3.43 3.29
C TYR A 39 7.74 3.63 4.11
N VAL A 40 8.46 2.55 4.44
CA VAL A 40 9.72 2.62 5.19
C VAL A 40 10.95 2.74 4.30
N SER A 41 10.85 2.27 3.05
CA SER A 41 11.93 2.40 2.09
C SER A 41 11.88 3.74 1.34
N ASP A 42 13.05 4.20 0.90
CA ASP A 42 13.19 5.33 -0.03
C ASP A 42 13.00 4.91 -1.50
N ASP A 43 12.36 3.76 -1.74
CA ASP A 43 12.12 3.25 -3.09
C ASP A 43 11.13 4.16 -3.84
N LYS A 44 11.66 4.97 -4.76
CA LYS A 44 10.88 5.87 -5.64
C LYS A 44 10.32 5.15 -6.87
N ASN A 45 10.69 3.89 -7.10
CA ASN A 45 10.18 3.08 -8.21
C ASN A 45 8.96 2.25 -7.80
N SER A 46 8.63 2.20 -6.51
CA SER A 46 7.51 1.42 -6.00
C SER A 46 6.16 1.88 -6.57
N PHE A 47 5.23 0.95 -6.73
CA PHE A 47 3.87 1.28 -7.15
C PHE A 47 3.18 2.27 -6.19
N VAL A 48 3.42 2.13 -4.89
CA VAL A 48 2.95 3.07 -3.86
C VAL A 48 3.47 4.48 -4.12
N PHE A 49 4.73 4.65 -4.52
CA PHE A 49 5.26 5.97 -4.88
C PHE A 49 4.48 6.58 -6.04
N LYS A 50 4.30 5.82 -7.14
CA LYS A 50 3.56 6.28 -8.32
C LYS A 50 2.10 6.64 -7.99
N VAL A 51 1.44 5.86 -7.13
CA VAL A 51 0.08 6.15 -6.66
C VAL A 51 0.02 7.47 -5.88
N TRP A 52 0.98 7.68 -4.97
CA TRP A 52 1.08 8.94 -4.21
C TRP A 52 1.40 10.13 -5.09
N GLU A 53 2.32 10.00 -6.05
CA GLU A 53 2.67 11.04 -7.01
C GLU A 53 1.43 11.49 -7.80
N LYS A 54 0.69 10.54 -8.37
CA LYS A 54 -0.58 10.82 -9.07
C LYS A 54 -1.58 11.56 -8.19
N PHE A 55 -1.80 11.07 -6.97
CA PHE A 55 -2.74 11.67 -6.02
C PHE A 55 -2.34 13.10 -5.63
N LEU A 56 -1.05 13.34 -5.35
CA LEU A 56 -0.52 14.65 -4.99
C LEU A 56 -0.54 15.63 -6.18
N ASN A 57 -0.48 15.13 -7.42
CA ASN A 57 -0.64 15.91 -8.64
C ASN A 57 -2.12 16.19 -9.00
N GLY A 58 -3.06 15.85 -8.11
CA GLY A 58 -4.48 16.16 -8.27
C GLY A 58 -5.31 15.08 -8.97
N GLU A 59 -4.74 13.90 -9.26
CA GLU A 59 -5.52 12.81 -9.83
C GLU A 59 -6.50 12.23 -8.79
N SER A 60 -7.77 12.05 -9.19
CA SER A 60 -8.79 11.52 -8.28
C SER A 60 -8.54 10.05 -7.91
N LYS A 61 -8.87 9.66 -6.67
CA LYS A 61 -8.81 8.25 -6.21
C LYS A 61 -9.53 7.28 -7.16
N ARG A 62 -10.65 7.71 -7.77
CA ARG A 62 -11.41 6.90 -8.74
C ARG A 62 -10.64 6.66 -10.04
N SER A 63 -9.92 7.67 -10.54
CA SER A 63 -9.07 7.54 -11.73
C SER A 63 -7.87 6.62 -11.47
N ILE A 64 -7.24 6.75 -10.30
CA ILE A 64 -6.14 5.90 -9.87
C ILE A 64 -6.62 4.44 -9.71
N GLU A 65 -7.76 4.21 -9.07
CA GLU A 65 -8.36 2.86 -8.93
C GLU A 65 -8.67 2.24 -10.29
N ARG A 66 -9.19 3.03 -11.24
CA ARG A 66 -9.45 2.56 -12.61
C ARG A 66 -8.16 2.17 -13.32
N SER A 67 -7.15 3.05 -13.28
CA SER A 67 -5.84 2.79 -13.89
C SER A 67 -5.19 1.52 -13.32
N PHE A 68 -5.32 1.31 -12.00
CA PHE A 68 -4.83 0.09 -11.35
C PHE A 68 -5.54 -1.15 -11.86
N LYS A 69 -6.88 -1.13 -11.96
CA LYS A 69 -7.68 -2.24 -12.50
C LYS A 69 -7.35 -2.53 -13.96
N GLU A 70 -7.08 -1.50 -14.77
CA GLU A 70 -6.66 -1.66 -16.15
C GLU A 70 -5.28 -2.33 -16.24
N LEU A 71 -4.32 -1.86 -15.45
CA LEU A 71 -2.99 -2.47 -15.36
C LEU A 71 -3.03 -3.95 -14.93
N LEU A 72 -3.98 -4.32 -14.08
CA LEU A 72 -4.18 -5.72 -13.70
C LEU A 72 -4.75 -6.60 -14.81
N LYS A 73 -5.49 -6.04 -15.78
CA LYS A 73 -5.98 -6.82 -16.93
C LYS A 73 -4.84 -7.29 -17.84
N ASP A 74 -3.73 -6.55 -17.83
CA ASP A 74 -2.55 -6.83 -18.63
C ASP A 74 -1.53 -7.73 -17.90
N LEU A 75 -1.79 -8.07 -16.63
CA LEU A 75 -0.90 -8.84 -15.76
C LEU A 75 -1.51 -10.19 -15.35
N TYR A 76 -0.64 -11.09 -14.87
CA TYR A 76 -1.03 -12.39 -14.31
C TYR A 76 -2.11 -12.24 -13.22
N ASP A 77 -3.14 -13.09 -13.27
CA ASP A 77 -4.32 -13.12 -12.39
C ASP A 77 -3.94 -13.21 -10.89
N PRO A 78 -3.81 -12.07 -10.18
CA PRO A 78 -3.40 -12.06 -8.79
C PRO A 78 -4.57 -12.48 -7.90
N PRO A 79 -4.30 -13.01 -6.69
CA PRO A 79 -5.37 -13.35 -5.74
C PRO A 79 -6.32 -12.17 -5.49
N ALA A 80 -7.64 -12.42 -5.50
CA ALA A 80 -8.64 -11.36 -5.34
C ALA A 80 -8.46 -10.56 -4.03
N ASN A 81 -8.05 -11.21 -2.95
CA ASN A 81 -7.77 -10.56 -1.67
C ASN A 81 -6.51 -9.66 -1.72
N PHE A 82 -5.51 -10.00 -2.54
CA PHE A 82 -4.36 -9.13 -2.81
C PHE A 82 -4.80 -7.86 -3.53
N ILE A 83 -5.62 -8.00 -4.58
CA ILE A 83 -6.18 -6.87 -5.33
C ILE A 83 -7.01 -5.97 -4.41
N GLN A 84 -7.83 -6.56 -3.55
CA GLN A 84 -8.71 -5.83 -2.63
C GLN A 84 -7.91 -4.93 -1.68
N ALA A 85 -6.79 -5.40 -1.12
CA ALA A 85 -5.93 -4.58 -0.26
C ALA A 85 -5.38 -3.33 -0.97
N TRP A 86 -5.02 -3.45 -2.26
CA TRP A 86 -4.57 -2.30 -3.05
C TRP A 86 -5.70 -1.31 -3.34
N ILE A 87 -6.91 -1.80 -3.63
CA ILE A 87 -8.09 -0.96 -3.79
C ILE A 87 -8.39 -0.20 -2.50
N ASP A 88 -8.34 -0.88 -1.35
CA ASP A 88 -8.58 -0.26 -0.05
C ASP A 88 -7.52 0.79 0.27
N PHE A 89 -6.25 0.51 -0.02
CA PHE A 89 -5.17 1.50 0.06
C PHE A 89 -5.46 2.76 -0.78
N ILE A 90 -5.80 2.59 -2.06
CA ILE A 90 -6.12 3.72 -2.96
C ILE A 90 -7.31 4.53 -2.42
N ARG A 91 -8.35 3.87 -1.92
CA ARG A 91 -9.55 4.52 -1.38
C ARG A 91 -9.27 5.30 -0.10
N MET A 92 -8.24 4.92 0.65
CA MET A 92 -7.86 5.54 1.91
C MET A 92 -6.76 6.61 1.79
N LEU A 93 -6.25 6.93 0.59
CA LEU A 93 -5.13 7.85 0.39
C LEU A 93 -5.25 9.19 1.14
N ASP A 94 -6.44 9.79 1.15
CA ASP A 94 -6.76 11.05 1.85
C ASP A 94 -6.74 10.94 3.38
N LYS A 95 -6.80 9.73 3.92
CA LYS A 95 -6.76 9.41 5.35
C LYS A 95 -5.39 8.90 5.80
N LEU A 96 -4.51 8.58 4.86
CA LEU A 96 -3.20 8.01 5.13
C LEU A 96 -2.15 9.12 5.27
N PRO A 97 -1.11 8.92 6.10
CA PRO A 97 0.01 9.83 6.12
C PRO A 97 0.72 9.79 4.76
N THR A 98 1.11 10.96 4.25
CA THR A 98 1.97 11.05 3.07
C THR A 98 3.33 10.41 3.39
N PRO A 99 3.86 9.51 2.53
CA PRO A 99 5.18 8.92 2.71
C PRO A 99 6.28 9.98 2.86
N HIS A 100 7.28 9.72 3.69
CA HIS A 100 8.35 10.68 3.99
C HIS A 100 9.15 11.07 2.74
N LYS A 101 9.30 10.17 1.77
CA LYS A 101 9.96 10.42 0.49
C LYS A 101 9.31 11.49 -0.40
N PHE A 102 8.10 11.95 -0.06
CA PHE A 102 7.44 13.11 -0.69
C PHE A 102 7.47 14.37 0.18
N LYS A 103 7.91 14.28 1.44
CA LYS A 103 8.11 15.45 2.28
C LYS A 103 9.39 16.12 1.82
N LYS A 104 9.31 17.40 1.44
CA LYS A 104 10.51 18.21 1.23
C LYS A 104 11.31 18.20 2.54
N ALA A 105 12.63 18.00 2.41
CA ALA A 105 13.58 18.13 3.51
C ALA A 105 13.50 19.53 4.15
#